data_AF-A0A2G9GZU9-F1
#
_entry.id   AF-A0A2G9GZU9-F1
#
_cell.length_a   1.000
_cell.length_b   1.000
_cell.length_c   1.000
_cell.angle_alpha   90.00
_cell.angle_beta   90.00
_cell.angle_gamma   90.00
#
_symmetry.space_group_name_H-M   'P 1'
#
loop_
_entity.id
_entity.type
_entity.pdbx_description
1 polymer ?
#
loop_
_entity_poly.entity_id
_entity_poly.type
_entity_poly.pdbx_seq_one_letter_code
_entity_poly.pdbx_strand_id
1 'polypeptide(L)'
;MKLLAVDIPMASGPDQRLFLIGDEEEYRIGGGLISELRDPVVKALAAAKEFEARDQKEDEEDAARELQETERKHQEEVEKLEKVASQ
;
A
#
# COMPACT_ATOMS: atom_id res chain seq x y z
N MET A 1 -21.48 -19.47 -26.10
CA MET A 1 -21.85 -19.55 -24.66
C MET A 1 -20.76 -20.30 -23.93
N LYS A 2 -20.16 -19.67 -22.91
CA LYS A 2 -19.20 -20.31 -22.00
C LYS A 2 -19.80 -20.37 -20.59
N LEU A 3 -19.52 -21.46 -19.89
CA LEU A 3 -19.94 -21.67 -18.50
C LEU A 3 -18.72 -21.48 -17.61
N LEU A 4 -18.77 -20.48 -16.73
CA LEU A 4 -17.77 -20.28 -15.70
C LEU A 4 -18.33 -20.76 -14.36
N ALA A 5 -17.56 -21.58 -13.65
CA ALA A 5 -17.85 -21.96 -12.28
C ALA A 5 -16.89 -21.23 -11.34
N VAL A 6 -17.42 -20.58 -10.30
CA VAL A 6 -16.63 -19.91 -9.26
C VAL A 6 -17.02 -20.48 -7.91
N ASP A 7 -16.03 -20.90 -7.13
CA ASP A 7 -16.22 -21.36 -5.74
C ASP A 7 -16.13 -20.18 -4.78
N ILE A 8 -17.16 -20.01 -3.95
CA ILE A 8 -17.22 -19.00 -2.91
C ILE A 8 -17.04 -19.71 -1.56
N PRO A 9 -15.94 -19.45 -0.84
CA PRO A 9 -15.73 -20.00 0.49
C PRO A 9 -16.73 -19.39 1.46
N MET A 10 -17.45 -20.25 2.18
CA MET A 10 -18.47 -19.82 3.14
C MET A 10 -17.90 -19.80 4.55
N ALA A 11 -18.34 -18.86 5.38
CA ALA A 11 -17.90 -18.75 6.77
C ALA A 11 -18.31 -19.96 7.63
N SER A 12 -19.37 -20.66 7.24
CA SER A 12 -19.78 -21.94 7.81
C SER A 12 -20.49 -22.79 6.75
N GLY A 13 -20.30 -24.11 6.82
CA GLY A 13 -20.82 -25.04 5.81
C GLY A 13 -19.87 -25.21 4.60
N PRO A 14 -20.29 -26.00 3.59
CA PRO A 14 -19.48 -26.24 2.40
C PRO A 14 -19.44 -25.02 1.47
N ASP A 15 -18.36 -24.90 0.71
CA ASP A 15 -18.19 -23.86 -0.31
C ASP A 15 -19.34 -23.88 -1.32
N GLN A 16 -19.80 -22.70 -1.70
CA GLN A 16 -20.90 -22.55 -2.66
C GLN A 16 -20.34 -22.29 -4.07
N ARG A 17 -20.69 -23.13 -5.03
CA ARG A 17 -20.31 -22.96 -6.44
C ARG A 17 -21.38 -22.18 -7.21
N LEU A 18 -21.02 -21.02 -7.74
CA LEU A 18 -21.88 -20.24 -8.65
C LEU A 18 -21.53 -20.56 -10.10
N PHE A 19 -22.58 -20.68 -10.93
CA PHE A 19 -22.47 -20.90 -12.37
C PHE A 19 -22.90 -19.64 -13.10
N LEU A 20 -21.98 -19.04 -13.85
CA LEU A 20 -22.24 -17.91 -14.72
C LEU A 20 -22.30 -18.41 -16.16
N ILE A 21 -23.45 -18.18 -16.82
CA ILE A 21 -23.67 -18.51 -18.23
C ILE A 21 -23.67 -17.18 -18.98
N GLY A 22 -22.71 -16.99 -19.88
CA GLY A 22 -22.58 -15.75 -20.67
C GLY A 22 -21.89 -15.97 -22.01
N ASP A 23 -21.81 -14.92 -22.81
CA ASP A 23 -21.06 -14.94 -24.07
C ASP A 23 -19.55 -14.74 -23.84
N GLU A 24 -18.74 -15.00 -24.86
CA GLU A 24 -17.28 -14.89 -24.74
C GLU A 24 -16.76 -13.43 -24.63
N GLU A 25 -17.54 -12.45 -25.08
CA GLU A 25 -17.19 -11.03 -24.98
C GLU A 25 -17.37 -10.50 -23.55
N GLU A 26 -18.43 -10.92 -22.85
CA GLU A 26 -18.69 -10.58 -21.43
C GLU A 26 -17.56 -11.07 -20.48
N TYR A 27 -16.84 -12.13 -20.85
CA TYR A 27 -15.76 -12.72 -20.07
C TYR A 27 -14.34 -12.30 -20.49
N ARG A 28 -14.16 -11.40 -21.47
CA ARG A 28 -12.79 -11.00 -21.86
C ARG A 28 -12.04 -10.38 -20.68
N ILE A 29 -10.86 -10.92 -20.42
CA ILE A 29 -9.91 -10.40 -19.44
C ILE A 29 -9.49 -9.00 -19.91
N GLY A 30 -9.80 -7.98 -19.10
CA GLY A 30 -9.40 -6.59 -19.37
C GLY A 30 -10.48 -5.66 -19.93
N GLY A 31 -11.76 -6.06 -19.95
CA GLY A 31 -12.83 -5.13 -20.36
C GLY A 31 -14.28 -5.62 -20.20
N GLY A 32 -14.52 -6.72 -19.50
CA GLY A 32 -15.86 -7.30 -19.27
C GLY A 32 -16.26 -7.39 -17.78
N LEU A 33 -17.23 -8.25 -17.46
CA LEU A 33 -17.77 -8.43 -16.10
C LEU A 33 -16.68 -8.77 -15.06
N ILE A 34 -15.62 -9.48 -15.48
CA ILE A 34 -14.49 -9.83 -14.62
C ILE A 34 -13.69 -8.58 -14.17
N SER A 35 -13.57 -7.54 -15.02
CA SER A 35 -12.96 -6.27 -14.59
C SER A 35 -13.83 -5.51 -13.60
N GLU A 36 -15.14 -5.46 -13.83
CA GLU A 36 -16.07 -4.79 -12.91
C GLU A 36 -16.10 -5.47 -11.53
N LEU A 37 -16.12 -6.81 -11.49
CA LEU A 37 -16.08 -7.56 -10.23
C LEU A 37 -14.75 -7.42 -9.48
N ARG A 38 -13.64 -7.18 -10.19
CA ARG A 38 -12.31 -6.95 -9.58
C ARG A 38 -12.08 -5.50 -9.18
N ASP A 39 -12.85 -4.56 -9.72
CA ASP A 39 -12.66 -3.13 -9.53
C ASP A 39 -12.65 -2.69 -8.04
N PRO A 40 -13.56 -3.17 -7.16
CA PRO A 40 -13.51 -2.81 -5.74
C PRO A 40 -12.25 -3.32 -5.04
N VAL A 41 -11.81 -4.55 -5.36
CA VAL A 41 -10.61 -5.17 -4.77
C VAL A 41 -9.35 -4.46 -5.25
N VAL A 42 -9.26 -4.16 -6.53
CA VAL A 42 -8.13 -3.45 -7.13
C VAL A 42 -8.04 -2.02 -6.58
N LYS A 43 -9.16 -1.31 -6.44
CA LYS A 43 -9.21 0.01 -5.82
C LYS A 43 -8.78 -0.01 -4.35
N ALA A 44 -9.27 -0.97 -3.58
CA ALA A 44 -8.89 -1.12 -2.18
C ALA A 44 -7.39 -1.41 -2.03
N LEU A 45 -6.85 -2.32 -2.85
CA LEU A 45 -5.43 -2.65 -2.85
C LEU A 45 -4.55 -1.46 -3.29
N ALA A 46 -4.98 -0.71 -4.31
CA ALA A 46 -4.28 0.48 -4.78
C ALA A 46 -4.24 1.57 -3.70
N ALA A 47 -5.37 1.83 -3.04
CA ALA A 47 -5.44 2.78 -1.93
C ALA A 47 -4.54 2.36 -0.77
N ALA A 48 -4.59 1.09 -0.35
CA ALA A 48 -3.72 0.57 0.71
C ALA A 48 -2.23 0.79 0.42
N LYS A 49 -1.81 0.53 -0.82
CA LYS A 49 -0.42 0.74 -1.25
C LYS A 49 -0.03 2.22 -1.28
N GLU A 50 -0.95 3.11 -1.63
CA GLU A 50 -0.71 4.57 -1.59
C GLU A 50 -0.52 5.06 -0.14
N PHE A 51 -1.31 4.55 0.80
CA PHE A 51 -1.12 4.84 2.23
C PHE A 51 0.23 4.33 2.73
N GLU A 52 0.60 3.07 2.45
CA GLU A 52 1.90 2.52 2.85
C GLU A 52 3.08 3.33 2.30
N ALA A 53 3.01 3.75 1.03
CA ALA A 53 4.06 4.55 0.40
C ALA A 53 4.15 5.95 1.02
N ARG A 54 3.03 6.52 1.45
CA ARG A 54 2.98 7.81 2.13
C ARG A 54 3.57 7.71 3.53
N ASP A 55 3.20 6.70 4.30
CA ASP A 55 3.70 6.47 5.65
C ASP A 55 5.23 6.32 5.64
N GLN A 56 5.76 5.51 4.71
CA GLN A 56 7.22 5.35 4.56
C GLN A 56 7.94 6.68 4.26
N LYS A 57 7.33 7.53 3.43
CA LYS A 57 7.92 8.83 3.11
C LYS A 57 7.92 9.77 4.30
N GLU A 58 6.85 9.78 5.09
CA GLU A 58 6.75 10.59 6.31
C GLU A 58 7.79 10.11 7.35
N ASP A 59 7.95 8.80 7.54
CA ASP A 59 8.96 8.22 8.43
C ASP A 59 10.39 8.59 8.01
N GLU A 60 10.71 8.52 6.72
CA GLU A 60 12.02 8.91 6.18
C GLU A 60 12.31 10.40 6.39
N GLU A 61 11.31 11.27 6.18
CA GLU A 61 11.45 12.71 6.38
C GLU A 61 11.68 13.08 7.84
N ASP A 62 10.96 12.43 8.76
CA ASP A 62 11.13 12.65 10.20
C ASP A 62 12.49 12.14 10.69
N ALA A 63 12.92 10.95 10.25
CA ALA A 63 14.25 10.42 10.56
C ALA A 63 15.38 11.34 10.04
N ALA A 64 15.24 11.88 8.83
CA ALA A 64 16.20 12.82 8.26
C ALA A 64 16.28 14.12 9.07
N ARG A 65 15.13 14.64 9.54
CA ARG A 65 15.07 15.85 10.36
C ARG A 65 15.71 15.63 11.72
N GLU A 66 15.43 14.50 12.38
CA GLU A 66 16.06 14.15 13.66
C GLU A 66 17.58 14.03 13.54
N LEU A 67 18.07 13.39 12.47
CA LEU A 67 19.50 13.30 12.20
C LEU A 67 20.12 14.70 12.05
N GLN A 68 19.51 15.56 11.24
CA GLN A 68 20.01 16.92 11.03
C GLN A 68 20.02 17.74 12.33
N GLU A 69 19.00 17.61 13.18
CA GLU A 69 18.96 18.28 14.47
C GLU A 69 20.03 17.77 15.43
N THR A 70 20.27 16.45 15.47
CA THR A 70 21.32 15.87 16.32
C THR A 70 22.70 16.30 15.85
N GLU A 71 22.95 16.34 14.54
CA GLU A 71 24.19 16.87 13.96
C GLU A 71 24.38 18.35 14.30
N ARG A 72 23.33 19.17 14.17
CA ARG A 72 23.40 20.60 14.51
C ARG A 72 23.70 20.80 15.99
N LYS A 73 23.00 20.08 16.87
CA LYS A 73 23.23 20.12 18.33
C LYS A 73 24.66 19.71 18.66
N HIS A 74 25.17 18.68 18.01
CA HIS A 74 26.54 18.21 18.20
C HIS A 74 27.57 19.27 17.78
N GLN A 75 27.39 19.89 16.62
CA GLN A 75 28.27 20.98 16.15
C GLN A 75 28.24 22.19 17.09
N GLU A 76 27.05 22.59 17.55
CA GLU A 76 26.89 23.68 18.52
C GLU A 76 27.58 23.38 19.87
N GLU A 77 27.57 22.12 20.31
CA GLU A 77 28.24 21.68 21.54
C GLU A 77 29.77 21.69 21.39
N VAL A 78 30.28 21.18 20.27
CA VAL A 78 31.72 21.20 19.95
C VAL A 78 32.22 22.64 19.86
N GLU A 79 31.51 23.53 19.17
CA GLU A 79 31.90 24.95 19.05
C GLU A 79 31.93 25.67 20.41
N LYS A 80 30.99 25.35 21.31
CA LYS A 80 31.00 25.87 22.69
C LYS A 80 32.22 25.38 23.47
N LEU A 81 32.55 24.10 23.37
CA LEU A 81 33.72 23.53 24.05
C LEU A 81 35.03 24.13 23.52
N GLU A 82 35.17 24.34 22.21
CA GLU A 82 36.33 24.99 21.61
C GLU A 82 36.48 26.46 22.05
N LYS A 83 35.39 27.21 22.10
CA LYS A 83 35.39 28.60 22.60
C LYS A 83 35.79 28.69 24.07
N VAL A 84 35.35 27.72 24.90
CA VAL A 84 35.72 27.65 26.32
C VAL A 84 37.17 27.21 26.51
N ALA A 85 37.69 26.32 25.66
CA ALA A 85 39.09 25.85 25.74
C ALA A 85 40.13 26.86 25.22
N SER A 86 39.69 27.83 24.41
CA SER A 86 40.56 28.87 23.84
C SER A 86 40.59 30.19 24.66
N GLN A 87 39.95 30.24 25.83
CA GLN A 87 40.05 31.33 26.81
C GLN A 87 40.94 30.92 28.00
#